data_AF-A0A938GE13-F1
#
_entry.id   AF-A0A938GE13-F1
#
_cell.length_a   1.000
_cell.length_b   1.000
_cell.length_c   1.000
_cell.angle_alpha   90.00
_cell.angle_beta   90.00
_cell.angle_gamma   90.00
#
_symmetry.space_group_name_H-M   'P 1'
#
loop_
_entity.id
_entity.type
_entity.pdbx_description
1 polymer ?
#
loop_
_entity_poly.entity_id
_entity_poly.type
_entity_poly.pdbx_seq_one_letter_code
_entity_poly.pdbx_strand_id
1 'polypeptide(L)'
;MLWYQAFMPYLPEGGTTRDYRGIRIFKCPSYPNKQQVICYVINCWYFQSMKDTGGTDLYAPTPLSRVDRPSETVYLADNEDGSWRPIVKGYQDAELFLNDVWHPTHLPSSNARDTTYGRRVAKNRHLGGPDALYFDGHSGWVKAEKMTADMWREVWR
;
A
#
# COMPACT_ATOMS: atom_id res chain seq x y z
N MET A 1 14.92 1.64 -3.38
CA MET A 1 14.38 3.02 -3.39
C MET A 1 12.96 2.93 -2.88
N LEU A 2 12.55 3.80 -1.96
CA LEU A 2 11.19 3.74 -1.40
C LEU A 2 10.22 4.43 -2.36
N TRP A 3 9.03 3.87 -2.54
CA TRP A 3 8.11 4.28 -3.62
C TRP A 3 7.71 5.74 -3.55
N TYR A 4 7.38 6.25 -2.36
CA TYR A 4 6.92 7.61 -2.19
C TYR A 4 8.05 8.60 -2.51
N GLN A 5 9.32 8.25 -2.25
CA GLN A 5 10.48 9.06 -2.65
C GLN A 5 10.59 9.18 -4.17
N ALA A 6 10.23 8.12 -4.91
CA ALA A 6 10.21 8.14 -6.37
C ALA A 6 9.16 9.10 -6.92
N PHE A 7 8.03 9.29 -6.20
CA PHE A 7 6.98 10.24 -6.58
C PHE A 7 7.27 11.68 -6.18
N MET A 8 8.06 11.91 -5.13
CA MET A 8 8.28 13.26 -4.59
C MET A 8 8.65 14.34 -5.62
N PRO A 9 9.53 14.09 -6.61
CA PRO A 9 9.86 15.09 -7.63
C PRO A 9 8.68 15.54 -8.50
N TYR A 10 7.61 14.74 -8.55
CA TYR A 10 6.44 14.97 -9.40
C TYR A 10 5.26 15.57 -8.61
N LEU A 11 5.40 15.77 -7.29
CA LEU A 11 4.34 16.30 -6.46
C LEU A 11 4.38 17.83 -6.40
N PRO A 12 3.26 18.51 -6.67
CA PRO A 12 3.20 19.97 -6.70
C PRO A 12 3.41 20.63 -5.33
N GLU A 13 3.34 19.84 -4.25
CA GLU A 13 3.36 20.29 -2.86
C GLU A 13 4.79 20.50 -2.30
N GLY A 14 5.82 20.42 -3.16
CA GLY A 14 7.16 20.93 -2.86
C GLY A 14 7.94 20.17 -1.77
N GLY A 15 7.58 18.92 -1.49
CA GLY A 15 8.34 18.11 -0.54
C GLY A 15 9.75 17.82 -1.05
N THR A 16 10.75 17.99 -0.18
CA THR A 16 12.15 17.70 -0.50
C THR A 16 12.52 16.31 -0.02
N THR A 17 13.55 15.69 -0.59
CA THR A 17 14.11 14.42 -0.08
C THR A 17 14.54 14.46 1.39
N ARG A 18 14.42 15.59 2.08
CA ARG A 18 14.70 15.77 3.51
C ARG A 18 13.44 16.04 4.36
N ASP A 19 12.35 16.51 3.75
CA ASP A 19 11.10 16.79 4.45
C ASP A 19 9.88 16.68 3.52
N TYR A 20 9.07 15.64 3.74
CA TYR A 20 7.78 15.43 3.07
C TYR A 20 6.59 15.53 4.02
N ARG A 21 6.79 15.98 5.27
CA ARG A 21 5.70 16.04 6.25
C ARG A 21 4.61 17.02 5.83
N GLY A 22 4.90 17.96 4.93
CA GLY A 22 3.93 18.88 4.33
C GLY A 22 3.15 18.32 3.14
N ILE A 23 3.56 17.18 2.57
CA ILE A 23 2.90 16.57 1.41
C ILE A 23 1.57 15.99 1.87
N ARG A 24 0.47 16.51 1.32
CA ARG A 24 -0.87 16.11 1.74
C ARG A 24 -1.35 14.88 1.01
N ILE A 25 -0.88 14.65 -0.23
CA ILE A 25 -1.29 13.48 -1.02
C ILE A 25 -0.88 12.14 -0.37
N PHE A 26 0.08 12.14 0.56
CA PHE A 26 0.46 10.94 1.32
C PHE A 26 -0.35 10.75 2.60
N LYS A 27 -1.27 11.66 2.93
CA LYS A 27 -2.02 11.64 4.18
C LYS A 27 -3.50 11.48 3.93
N CYS A 28 -4.12 10.57 4.68
CA CYS A 28 -5.57 10.50 4.78
C CYS A 28 -6.05 11.41 5.93
N PRO A 29 -6.97 12.35 5.70
CA PRO A 29 -7.56 13.16 6.76
C PRO A 29 -8.22 12.34 7.87
N SER A 30 -8.73 11.16 7.53
CA SER A 30 -9.39 10.23 8.46
C SER A 30 -8.45 9.25 9.15
N TYR A 31 -7.14 9.27 8.85
CA TYR A 31 -6.19 8.38 9.53
C TYR A 31 -6.20 8.66 11.05
N PRO A 32 -6.33 7.64 11.92
CA PRO A 32 -6.51 7.88 13.36
C PRO A 32 -5.35 8.64 14.00
N ASN A 33 -4.10 8.21 13.75
CA ASN A 33 -2.92 8.86 14.29
C ASN A 33 -2.40 9.98 13.38
N LYS A 34 -2.58 11.24 13.80
CA LYS A 34 -2.19 12.42 13.00
C LYS A 34 -0.67 12.64 12.87
N GLN A 35 0.14 11.88 13.59
CA GLN A 35 1.60 11.91 13.42
C GLN A 35 2.05 11.09 12.22
N GLN A 36 1.20 10.20 11.69
CA GLN A 36 1.48 9.42 10.50
C GLN A 36 1.58 10.34 9.28
N VAL A 37 2.70 10.28 8.57
CA VAL A 37 2.92 11.10 7.36
C VAL A 37 2.81 10.32 6.06
N ILE A 38 2.70 8.99 6.13
CA ILE A 38 2.37 8.10 5.01
C ILE A 38 1.21 7.19 5.44
N CYS A 39 0.02 7.46 4.92
CA CYS A 39 -1.22 6.79 5.28
C CYS A 39 -1.63 5.68 4.30
N TYR A 40 -0.73 5.28 3.39
CA TYR A 40 -0.99 4.31 2.33
C TYR A 40 0.08 3.22 2.31
N VAL A 41 -0.34 2.03 1.87
CA VAL A 41 0.52 0.88 1.59
C VAL A 41 0.59 0.65 0.09
N ILE A 42 1.72 0.14 -0.40
CA ILE A 42 1.99 -0.06 -1.82
C ILE A 42 1.96 -1.54 -2.19
N ASN A 43 1.59 -1.83 -3.42
CA ASN A 43 1.75 -3.15 -4.02
C ASN A 43 3.23 -3.44 -4.33
N CYS A 44 3.84 -4.36 -3.57
CA CYS A 44 5.14 -4.97 -3.84
C CYS A 44 5.01 -6.50 -4.01
N TRP A 45 3.80 -6.99 -4.30
CA TRP A 45 3.52 -8.41 -4.37
C TRP A 45 3.73 -8.91 -5.79
N TYR A 46 4.76 -9.72 -5.98
CA TYR A 46 5.10 -10.29 -7.28
C TYR A 46 4.66 -11.74 -7.38
N PHE A 47 4.06 -12.11 -8.51
CA PHE A 47 3.60 -13.47 -8.76
C PHE A 47 4.31 -14.04 -9.98
N GLN A 48 4.98 -15.18 -9.83
CA GLN A 48 5.78 -15.75 -10.93
C GLN A 48 4.94 -16.14 -12.14
N SER A 49 3.69 -16.56 -11.93
CA SER A 49 2.75 -16.97 -12.97
C SER A 49 1.30 -16.92 -12.48
N MET A 50 0.35 -17.21 -13.38
CA MET A 50 -1.07 -17.38 -13.02
C MET A 50 -1.33 -18.52 -12.01
N LYS A 51 -0.38 -19.46 -11.85
CA LYS A 51 -0.49 -20.59 -10.93
C LYS A 51 0.15 -20.32 -9.57
N ASP A 52 0.87 -19.22 -9.43
CA ASP A 52 1.49 -18.82 -8.17
C ASP A 52 0.42 -18.29 -7.22
N THR A 53 0.28 -18.95 -6.07
CA THR A 53 -0.71 -18.59 -5.03
C THR A 53 -0.08 -17.90 -3.82
N GLY A 54 1.24 -17.87 -3.73
CA GLY A 54 1.97 -17.30 -2.59
C GLY A 54 2.55 -15.92 -2.92
N GLY A 55 3.09 -15.77 -4.13
CA GLY A 55 3.87 -14.62 -4.53
C GLY A 55 5.08 -14.40 -3.62
N THR A 56 5.82 -13.33 -3.91
CA THR A 56 7.02 -12.94 -3.17
C THR A 56 7.11 -11.42 -3.07
N ASP A 57 7.82 -10.94 -2.06
CA ASP A 57 8.19 -9.54 -1.96
C ASP A 57 9.15 -9.14 -3.07
N LEU A 58 8.94 -7.98 -3.67
CA LEU A 58 9.76 -7.44 -4.76
C LEU A 58 10.25 -6.04 -4.44
N TYR A 59 11.57 -5.91 -4.31
CA TYR A 59 12.26 -4.64 -4.05
C TYR A 59 12.70 -3.91 -5.33
N ALA A 60 12.15 -4.30 -6.48
CA ALA A 60 12.52 -3.79 -7.80
C ALA A 60 11.30 -3.29 -8.58
N PRO A 61 11.47 -2.32 -9.50
CA PRO A 61 10.38 -1.88 -10.36
C PRO A 61 9.84 -3.01 -11.25
N THR A 62 8.52 -3.15 -11.31
CA THR A 62 7.83 -4.02 -12.26
C THR A 62 7.43 -3.22 -13.50
N PRO A 63 7.73 -3.69 -14.73
CA PRO A 63 7.22 -3.06 -15.94
C PRO A 63 5.69 -3.01 -15.96
N LEU A 64 5.12 -1.85 -16.30
CA LEU A 64 3.66 -1.69 -16.39
C LEU A 64 3.02 -2.66 -17.39
N SER A 65 3.76 -3.08 -18.42
CA SER A 65 3.30 -4.07 -19.41
C SER A 65 3.04 -5.47 -18.83
N ARG A 66 3.42 -5.73 -17.57
CA ARG A 66 3.14 -6.99 -16.86
C ARG A 66 1.78 -6.98 -16.17
N VAL A 67 1.14 -5.82 -16.02
CA VAL A 67 -0.15 -5.71 -15.32
C VAL A 67 -1.28 -6.01 -16.31
N ASP A 68 -1.86 -7.21 -16.22
CA ASP A 68 -2.87 -7.69 -17.18
C ASP A 68 -4.17 -6.89 -17.13
N ARG A 69 -4.58 -6.45 -15.92
CA ARG A 69 -5.83 -5.71 -15.70
C ARG A 69 -5.59 -4.46 -14.85
N PRO A 70 -5.05 -3.37 -15.43
CA PRO A 70 -4.69 -2.17 -14.67
C PRO A 70 -5.84 -1.56 -13.87
N SER A 71 -7.08 -1.69 -14.34
CA SER A 71 -8.30 -1.21 -13.66
C SER A 71 -8.81 -2.14 -12.55
N GLU A 72 -8.23 -3.33 -12.38
CA GLU A 72 -8.60 -4.27 -11.31
C GLU A 72 -7.43 -4.52 -10.34
N THR A 73 -6.19 -4.23 -10.78
CA THR A 73 -4.99 -4.36 -9.95
C THR A 73 -4.76 -3.10 -9.10
N VAL A 74 -4.76 -3.29 -7.78
CA VAL A 74 -4.44 -2.29 -6.77
C VAL A 74 -2.97 -1.92 -6.85
N TYR A 75 -2.71 -0.61 -6.87
CA TYR A 75 -1.40 0.00 -6.78
C TYR A 75 -1.10 0.50 -5.36
N LEU A 76 -2.01 1.27 -4.77
CA LEU A 76 -1.95 1.71 -3.37
C LEU A 76 -3.28 1.40 -2.67
N ALA A 77 -3.23 1.19 -1.36
CA ALA A 77 -4.44 1.14 -0.53
C ALA A 77 -4.23 1.84 0.80
N ASP A 78 -5.32 2.16 1.48
CA ASP A 78 -5.25 2.69 2.85
C ASP A 78 -4.45 1.78 3.79
N ASN A 79 -3.52 2.40 4.52
CA ASN A 79 -2.76 1.76 5.58
C ASN A 79 -3.64 1.49 6.80
N GLU A 80 -3.44 0.34 7.42
CA GLU A 80 -4.05 -0.04 8.69
C GLU A 80 -3.46 0.76 9.85
N ASP A 81 -4.28 0.99 10.87
CA ASP A 81 -3.87 1.57 12.14
C ASP A 81 -3.96 0.52 13.26
N GLY A 82 -2.93 0.44 14.09
CA GLY A 82 -2.87 -0.54 15.17
C GLY A 82 -1.51 -0.57 15.84
N SER A 83 -1.44 -1.18 17.03
CA SER A 83 -0.22 -1.23 17.84
C SER A 83 0.97 -1.97 17.19
N TRP A 84 0.72 -2.75 16.14
CA TRP A 84 1.72 -3.47 15.36
C TRP A 84 2.17 -2.71 14.10
N ARG A 85 1.55 -1.56 13.82
CA ARG A 85 1.89 -0.69 12.71
C ARG A 85 2.76 0.46 13.24
N PRO A 86 3.97 0.63 12.73
CA PRO A 86 4.79 1.77 13.10
C PRO A 86 4.18 3.07 12.58
N ILE A 87 4.40 4.13 13.35
CA ILE A 87 4.01 5.48 12.99
C ILE A 87 5.21 6.14 12.33
N VAL A 88 5.17 6.21 11.00
CA VAL A 88 6.16 6.91 10.19
C VAL A 88 5.97 8.40 10.39
N LYS A 89 6.98 9.06 10.98
CA LYS A 89 6.93 10.51 11.26
C LYS A 89 7.76 11.36 10.29
N GLY A 90 8.60 10.74 9.48
CA GLY A 90 9.46 11.46 8.55
C GLY A 90 10.42 10.56 7.77
N TYR A 91 11.31 11.19 7.00
CA TYR A 91 12.10 10.56 5.95
C TYR A 91 13.11 9.50 6.39
N GLN A 92 13.60 9.59 7.62
CA GLN A 92 14.63 8.67 8.14
C GLN A 92 14.03 7.53 8.96
N ASP A 93 12.71 7.36 8.94
CA ASP A 93 12.05 6.33 9.72
C ASP A 93 12.43 4.95 9.17
N ALA A 94 13.09 4.13 9.97
CA ALA A 94 13.56 2.83 9.52
C ALA A 94 12.39 1.96 9.03
N GLU A 95 11.20 2.14 9.58
CA GLU A 95 10.04 1.28 9.40
C GLU A 95 9.27 1.50 8.08
N LEU A 96 9.79 2.34 7.18
CA LEU A 96 9.15 2.70 5.91
C LEU A 96 8.88 1.51 4.99
N PHE A 97 9.70 0.45 5.06
CA PHE A 97 9.53 -0.81 4.31
C PHE A 97 8.31 -1.62 4.77
N LEU A 98 7.74 -1.31 5.94
CA LEU A 98 6.52 -1.98 6.42
C LEU A 98 5.25 -1.47 5.75
N ASN A 99 5.36 -0.58 4.76
CA ASN A 99 4.25 -0.16 3.91
C ASN A 99 4.07 -1.02 2.65
N ASP A 100 4.86 -2.08 2.48
CA ASP A 100 4.82 -2.92 1.28
C ASP A 100 3.83 -4.09 1.45
N VAL A 101 2.94 -4.32 0.51
CA VAL A 101 2.03 -5.47 0.51
C VAL A 101 2.63 -6.55 -0.38
N TRP A 102 2.95 -7.70 0.20
CA TRP A 102 3.57 -8.83 -0.49
C TRP A 102 3.13 -10.20 0.05
N HIS A 103 2.15 -10.24 0.95
CA HIS A 103 1.72 -11.48 1.60
C HIS A 103 0.21 -11.46 1.88
N PRO A 104 -0.49 -12.62 1.85
CA PRO A 104 -1.93 -12.67 2.09
C PRO A 104 -2.34 -12.13 3.47
N THR A 105 -1.48 -12.28 4.48
CA THR A 105 -1.78 -11.79 5.83
C THR A 105 -1.74 -10.27 5.94
N HIS A 106 -1.20 -9.57 4.95
CA HIS A 106 -1.25 -8.11 4.89
C HIS A 106 -2.64 -7.59 4.51
N LEU A 107 -3.51 -8.43 3.93
CA LEU A 107 -4.83 -8.05 3.44
C LEU A 107 -5.88 -7.88 4.56
N PRO A 108 -6.99 -7.18 4.28
CA PRO A 108 -8.02 -6.87 5.28
C PRO A 108 -8.66 -8.08 5.98
N SER A 109 -8.70 -9.24 5.30
CA SER A 109 -9.27 -10.49 5.81
C SER A 109 -8.45 -11.10 6.96
N SER A 110 -7.16 -10.77 7.05
CA SER A 110 -6.24 -11.30 8.06
C SER A 110 -6.47 -10.69 9.45
N ASN A 111 -6.21 -11.47 10.50
CA ASN A 111 -6.14 -11.00 11.88
C ASN A 111 -4.69 -10.91 12.41
N ALA A 112 -3.68 -11.13 11.56
CA ALA A 112 -2.27 -11.04 11.95
C ALA A 112 -1.93 -9.61 12.44
N ARG A 113 -1.13 -9.54 13.50
CA ARG A 113 -0.73 -8.28 14.19
C ARG A 113 0.73 -8.32 14.63
N ASP A 114 1.57 -9.13 14.00
CA ASP A 114 3.01 -9.05 14.20
C ASP A 114 3.62 -7.98 13.27
N THR A 115 4.87 -7.61 13.51
CA THR A 115 5.52 -6.55 12.74
C THR A 115 5.72 -6.92 11.26
N THR A 116 6.06 -8.18 10.99
CA THR A 116 6.48 -8.63 9.65
C THR A 116 5.28 -8.98 8.77
N TYR A 117 4.40 -9.85 9.26
CA TYR A 117 3.25 -10.42 8.56
C TYR A 117 1.92 -9.82 9.00
N GLY A 118 1.94 -8.87 9.94
CA GLY A 118 0.74 -8.20 10.40
C GLY A 118 -0.02 -7.52 9.26
N ARG A 119 -1.33 -7.45 9.43
CA ARG A 119 -2.21 -6.79 8.46
C ARG A 119 -1.73 -5.37 8.20
N ARG A 120 -1.59 -5.00 6.92
CA ARG A 120 -1.09 -3.70 6.46
C ARG A 120 -2.18 -2.89 5.76
N VAL A 121 -3.06 -3.55 5.02
CA VAL A 121 -4.21 -2.91 4.39
C VAL A 121 -5.33 -2.76 5.41
N ALA A 122 -5.92 -1.58 5.47
CA ALA A 122 -6.94 -1.24 6.45
C ALA A 122 -8.15 -2.17 6.40
N LYS A 123 -8.55 -2.70 7.56
CA LYS A 123 -9.78 -3.52 7.67
C LYS A 123 -11.02 -2.69 7.97
N ASN A 124 -10.88 -1.65 8.78
CA ASN A 124 -12.02 -0.87 9.27
C ASN A 124 -11.76 0.63 9.18
N ARG A 125 -11.39 1.09 7.99
CA ARG A 125 -11.34 2.51 7.67
C ARG A 125 -12.52 2.86 6.75
N HIS A 126 -12.85 4.14 6.66
CA HIS A 126 -13.93 4.64 5.79
C HIS A 126 -15.25 3.87 6.02
N LEU A 127 -15.87 3.33 4.96
CA LEU A 127 -17.12 2.58 5.03
C LEU A 127 -16.91 1.09 5.37
N GLY A 128 -15.93 0.76 6.22
CA GLY A 128 -15.57 -0.61 6.58
C GLY A 128 -14.65 -1.30 5.56
N GLY A 129 -13.72 -0.53 4.97
CA GLY A 129 -12.74 -1.02 4.02
C GLY A 129 -11.84 0.10 3.48
N PRO A 130 -10.74 -0.25 2.80
CA PRO A 130 -9.80 0.74 2.28
C PRO A 130 -10.35 1.44 1.03
N ASP A 131 -9.95 2.69 0.85
CA ASP A 131 -9.86 3.27 -0.49
C ASP A 131 -8.58 2.74 -1.16
N ALA A 132 -8.70 2.37 -2.44
CA ALA A 132 -7.62 1.83 -3.26
C ALA A 132 -7.41 2.67 -4.52
N LEU A 133 -6.16 2.87 -4.89
CA LEU A 133 -5.72 3.40 -6.18
C LEU A 133 -5.32 2.23 -7.07
N TYR A 134 -5.74 2.22 -8.32
CA TYR A 134 -5.47 1.17 -9.29
C TYR A 134 -4.41 1.61 -10.31
N PHE A 135 -3.83 0.65 -11.03
CA PHE A 135 -2.74 0.91 -11.99
C PHE A 135 -3.14 1.75 -13.21
N ASP A 136 -4.43 1.80 -13.57
CA ASP A 136 -4.95 2.71 -14.60
C ASP A 136 -5.14 4.17 -14.08
N GLY A 137 -4.91 4.40 -12.79
CA GLY A 137 -4.95 5.71 -12.14
C GLY A 137 -6.29 6.08 -11.50
N HIS A 138 -7.33 5.25 -11.61
CA HIS A 138 -8.58 5.53 -10.90
C HIS A 138 -8.49 5.10 -9.42
N SER A 139 -9.35 5.68 -8.59
CA SER A 139 -9.51 5.29 -7.18
C SER A 139 -10.91 4.77 -6.91
N GLY A 140 -11.02 3.77 -6.01
CA GLY A 140 -12.30 3.22 -5.60
C GLY A 140 -12.26 2.64 -4.19
N TRP A 141 -13.41 2.68 -3.53
CA TRP A 141 -13.59 2.02 -2.24
C TRP A 141 -13.77 0.51 -2.42
N VAL A 142 -13.13 -0.27 -1.56
CA VAL A 142 -13.26 -1.74 -1.55
C VAL A 142 -13.74 -2.17 -0.18
N LYS A 143 -14.82 -2.96 -0.13
CA LYS A 143 -15.24 -3.58 1.14
C LYS A 143 -14.14 -4.53 1.63
N ALA A 144 -13.76 -4.45 2.91
CA ALA A 144 -12.62 -5.21 3.44
C ALA A 144 -12.68 -6.71 3.12
N GLU A 145 -13.83 -7.35 3.31
CA GLU A 145 -14.02 -8.78 3.02
C GLU A 145 -13.99 -9.16 1.53
N LYS A 146 -14.03 -8.18 0.62
CA LYS A 146 -13.99 -8.37 -0.84
C LYS A 146 -12.59 -8.15 -1.41
N MET A 147 -11.66 -7.60 -0.64
CA MET A 147 -10.29 -7.44 -1.10
C MET A 147 -9.56 -8.78 -1.05
N THR A 148 -9.19 -9.29 -2.23
CA THR A 148 -8.51 -10.57 -2.40
C THR A 148 -7.07 -10.38 -2.87
N ALA A 149 -6.26 -11.44 -2.81
CA ALA A 149 -4.91 -11.43 -3.37
C ALA A 149 -4.93 -11.16 -4.88
N ASP A 150 -5.94 -11.63 -5.62
CA ASP A 150 -6.08 -11.40 -7.08
C ASP A 150 -6.07 -9.92 -7.45
N MET A 151 -6.67 -9.07 -6.61
CA MET A 151 -6.63 -7.61 -6.80
C MET A 151 -5.23 -7.02 -6.66
N TRP A 152 -4.24 -7.75 -6.16
CA TRP A 152 -2.86 -7.30 -6.00
C TRP A 152 -1.90 -7.95 -7.00
N ARG A 153 -2.39 -8.89 -7.83
CA ARG A 153 -1.54 -9.62 -8.78
C ARG A 153 -1.39 -8.80 -10.06
N GLU A 154 -0.18 -8.74 -10.56
CA GLU A 154 0.10 -8.18 -11.86
C GLU A 154 -0.34 -9.13 -12.98
N VAL A 155 -0.20 -10.44 -12.76
CA VAL A 155 -0.71 -11.48 -13.66
C VAL A 155 -2.03 -12.03 -13.13
N TRP A 156 -3.11 -11.99 -13.90
CA TRP A 156 -4.45 -12.42 -13.42
C TRP A 156 -4.72 -13.89 -13.72
N ARG A 157 -5.59 -14.53 -12.92
CA ARG A 157 -6.05 -15.91 -13.16
C ARG A 157 -7.35 -15.92 -13.96
#